data_AF-A0A4Q6ESK3-F1
#
_entry.id   AF-A0A4Q6ESK3-F1
#
_cell.length_a   1.000
_cell.length_b   1.000
_cell.length_c   1.000
_cell.angle_alpha   90.00
_cell.angle_beta   90.00
_cell.angle_gamma   90.00
#
_symmetry.space_group_name_H-M   'P 1'
#
loop_
_entity.id
_entity.type
_entity.pdbx_description
1 polymer ?
#
loop_
_entity_poly.entity_id
_entity_poly.type
_entity_poly.pdbx_seq_one_letter_code
_entity_poly.pdbx_strand_id
1 'polypeptide(L)'
;REQRPDLILMDCHMPEMDGYEATRALRAAPEEFLREMPIIALTANALSTDIEKSMAAGMTDHLSKPVRLEDLRETLAKYLVD
;
A
#
# COMPACT_ATOMS: atom_id res chain seq x y z
N ARG A 1 -6.35 3.16 20.32
CA ARG A 1 -7.57 3.40 19.54
C ARG A 1 -7.51 2.45 18.36
N GLU A 2 -8.46 1.54 18.23
CA GLU A 2 -8.64 0.78 16.98
C GLU A 2 -9.21 1.76 15.96
N GLN A 3 -8.36 2.23 15.05
CA GLN A 3 -8.80 3.02 13.92
C GLN A 3 -8.99 2.08 12.73
N ARG A 4 -10.10 2.24 12.02
CA ARG A 4 -10.36 1.60 10.74
C ARG A 4 -9.95 2.60 9.66
N PRO A 5 -8.73 2.51 9.11
CA PRO A 5 -8.32 3.41 8.05
C PRO A 5 -9.09 3.13 6.76
N ASP A 6 -9.29 4.17 5.96
CA ASP A 6 -9.89 4.05 4.63
C ASP A 6 -8.84 3.64 3.57
N LEU A 7 -7.56 3.88 3.85
CA LEU A 7 -6.42 3.57 2.99
C LEU A 7 -5.13 3.46 3.80
N ILE A 8 -4.19 2.61 3.35
CA ILE A 8 -2.83 2.53 3.89
C ILE A 8 -1.82 2.97 2.84
N LEU A 9 -0.89 3.84 3.23
CA LEU A 9 0.37 4.05 2.52
C LEU A 9 1.42 3.14 3.15
N MET A 10 1.99 2.21 2.38
CA MET A 10 2.88 1.15 2.87
C MET A 10 4.28 1.31 2.31
N ASP A 11 5.28 1.50 3.17
CA ASP A 11 6.67 1.45 2.75
C ASP A 11 7.09 0.02 2.39
N CYS A 12 7.57 -0.20 1.15
CA CYS A 12 8.04 -1.52 0.73
C CYS A 12 9.32 -1.95 1.45
N HIS A 13 10.18 -1.00 1.82
CA HIS A 13 11.50 -1.27 2.40
C HIS A 13 11.56 -0.80 3.84
N MET A 14 11.21 -1.70 4.77
CA MET A 14 11.29 -1.49 6.20
C MET A 14 12.23 -2.52 6.85
N PRO A 15 12.89 -2.17 7.97
CA PRO A 15 13.65 -3.14 8.75
C PRO A 15 12.73 -4.15 9.44
N GLU A 16 13.26 -5.34 9.73
CA GLU A 16 12.59 -6.46 10.44
C GLU A 16 11.46 -7.14 9.66
N MET A 17 10.42 -6.39 9.27
CA MET A 17 9.29 -6.86 8.46
C MET A 17 9.10 -5.90 7.30
N ASP A 18 9.19 -6.41 6.08
CA ASP A 18 9.03 -5.58 4.89
C ASP A 18 7.55 -5.28 4.59
N GLY A 19 7.30 -4.28 3.73
CA GLY A 19 5.92 -3.87 3.40
C GLY A 19 5.11 -4.96 2.69
N TYR A 20 5.79 -5.89 2.00
CA TYR A 20 5.14 -7.00 1.32
C TYR A 20 4.66 -8.05 2.33
N GLU A 21 5.48 -8.38 3.33
CA GLU A 21 5.11 -9.23 4.46
C GLU A 21 3.99 -8.61 5.28
N ALA A 22 4.09 -7.31 5.59
CA ALA A 22 3.04 -6.58 6.29
C ALA A 22 1.70 -6.63 5.52
N THR A 23 1.73 -6.40 4.21
CA THR A 23 0.54 -6.51 3.35
C THR A 23 -0.06 -7.91 3.39
N ARG A 24 0.77 -8.96 3.26
CA ARG A 24 0.29 -10.35 3.34
C ARG A 24 -0.35 -10.65 4.69
N ALA A 25 0.23 -10.16 5.79
CA ALA A 25 -0.35 -10.31 7.12
C ALA A 25 -1.71 -9.60 7.24
N LEU A 26 -1.84 -8.38 6.71
CA LEU A 26 -3.11 -7.65 6.68
C LEU A 26 -4.18 -8.39 5.86
N ARG A 27 -3.82 -8.95 4.70
CA ARG A 27 -4.77 -9.73 3.86
C ARG A 27 -5.19 -11.05 4.50
N ALA A 28 -4.33 -11.65 5.33
CA ALA A 28 -4.61 -12.88 6.06
C ALA A 28 -5.43 -12.64 7.35
N ALA A 29 -5.60 -11.39 7.77
CA ALA A 29 -6.29 -11.04 9.00
C ALA A 29 -7.79 -11.45 8.96
N PRO A 30 -8.40 -11.72 10.13
CA PRO A 30 -9.82 -12.08 10.21
C PRO A 30 -10.75 -10.92 9.86
N GLU A 31 -10.30 -9.67 10.04
CA GLU A 31 -11.09 -8.48 9.76
C GLU A 31 -11.30 -8.30 8.25
N GLU A 32 -12.54 -8.46 7.82
CA GLU A 32 -12.91 -8.42 6.40
C GLU A 32 -12.52 -7.10 5.71
N PHE A 33 -12.62 -5.97 6.41
CA PHE A 33 -12.24 -4.68 5.84
C PHE A 33 -10.76 -4.64 5.45
N LEU A 34 -9.88 -5.37 6.13
CA LEU A 34 -8.45 -5.40 5.82
C LEU A 34 -8.15 -6.16 4.53
N ARG A 35 -9.08 -6.96 3.99
CA ARG A 35 -8.89 -7.68 2.73
C ARG A 35 -9.10 -6.81 1.50
N GLU A 36 -10.02 -5.86 1.59
CA GLU A 36 -10.42 -4.99 0.47
C GLU A 36 -9.84 -3.58 0.57
N MET A 37 -9.40 -3.17 1.77
CA MET A 37 -8.86 -1.84 1.99
C MET A 37 -7.68 -1.53 1.04
N PRO A 38 -7.69 -0.37 0.37
CA PRO A 38 -6.59 0.05 -0.49
C PRO A 38 -5.25 0.13 0.26
N ILE A 39 -4.22 -0.53 -0.29
CA ILE A 39 -2.84 -0.44 0.22
C ILE A 39 -1.96 0.05 -0.92
N ILE A 40 -1.41 1.25 -0.77
CA ILE A 40 -0.57 1.91 -1.78
C ILE A 40 0.90 1.73 -1.41
N ALA A 41 1.64 1.05 -2.27
CA ALA A 41 3.06 0.79 -2.10
C ALA A 41 3.88 2.09 -2.25
N LEU A 42 4.76 2.39 -1.31
CA LEU A 42 5.77 3.44 -1.42
C LEU A 42 7.11 2.77 -1.70
N THR A 43 7.56 2.83 -2.95
CA THR A 43 8.79 2.17 -3.40
C THR A 43 9.89 3.18 -3.73
N ALA A 44 11.15 2.85 -3.45
CA ALA A 44 12.28 3.64 -3.90
C ALA A 44 12.56 3.46 -5.41
N ASN A 45 12.16 2.32 -5.96
CA ASN A 45 12.37 1.95 -7.36
C ASN A 45 11.02 1.64 -8.03
N ALA A 46 10.69 2.35 -9.10
CA ALA A 46 9.53 2.05 -9.95
C ALA A 46 9.85 1.01 -11.03
N LEU A 47 10.72 0.05 -10.71
CA LEU A 47 11.03 -1.04 -11.62
C LEU A 47 9.83 -1.98 -11.72
N SER A 48 9.59 -2.54 -12.90
CA SER A 48 8.48 -3.48 -13.15
C SER A 48 8.48 -4.63 -12.13
N THR A 49 9.66 -5.11 -11.73
CA THR A 49 9.79 -6.18 -10.73
C THR A 49 9.28 -5.80 -9.35
N ASP A 50 9.42 -4.54 -8.92
CA ASP A 50 8.96 -4.10 -7.59
C ASP A 50 7.44 -3.89 -7.57
N ILE A 51 6.89 -3.45 -8.71
CA ILE A 51 5.44 -3.37 -8.95
C ILE A 51 4.83 -4.77 -8.98
N GLU A 52 5.43 -5.73 -9.69
CA GLU A 52 4.95 -7.11 -9.71
C GLU A 52 4.94 -7.73 -8.29
N LYS A 53 5.98 -7.48 -7.50
CA LYS A 53 6.04 -7.94 -6.10
C LYS A 53 4.98 -7.30 -5.22
N SER A 54 4.71 -5.99 -5.37
CA SER A 54 3.68 -5.30 -4.57
C SER A 54 2.29 -5.83 -4.89
N MET A 55 1.99 -5.99 -6.19
CA MET A 55 0.72 -6.56 -6.65
C MET A 55 0.55 -8.00 -6.18
N ALA A 56 1.60 -8.83 -6.26
CA ALA A 56 1.56 -10.21 -5.79
C ALA A 56 1.37 -10.33 -4.27
N ALA A 57 1.82 -9.34 -3.50
CA ALA A 57 1.58 -9.27 -2.06
C ALA A 57 0.13 -8.85 -1.70
N GLY A 58 -0.63 -8.33 -2.67
CA GLY A 58 -2.00 -7.85 -2.47
C GLY A 58 -2.11 -6.33 -2.28
N MET A 59 -1.10 -5.56 -2.69
CA MET A 59 -1.18 -4.10 -2.75
C MET A 59 -2.01 -3.66 -3.97
N THR A 60 -2.58 -2.45 -3.88
CA THR A 60 -3.56 -1.93 -4.84
C THR A 60 -2.95 -1.02 -5.90
N ASP A 61 -1.98 -0.18 -5.50
CA ASP A 61 -1.28 0.75 -6.39
C ASP A 61 0.11 1.04 -5.84
N HIS A 62 0.88 1.89 -6.51
CA HIS A 62 2.22 2.30 -6.08
C HIS A 62 2.52 3.77 -6.33
N LEU A 63 3.40 4.32 -5.51
CA LEU A 63 3.99 5.64 -5.63
C LEU A 63 5.51 5.51 -5.49
N SER A 64 6.26 6.17 -6.37
CA SER A 64 7.71 6.21 -6.29
C SER A 64 8.17 7.29 -5.31
N LYS A 65 9.22 6.98 -4.56
CA LYS A 65 9.90 7.93 -3.68
C LYS A 65 10.96 8.71 -4.48
N PRO A 66 11.16 10.01 -4.21
CA PRO A 66 10.40 10.85 -3.28
C PRO A 66 8.98 11.10 -3.80
N VAL A 67 7.99 10.92 -2.91
CA VAL A 67 6.57 11.03 -3.29
C VAL A 67 6.24 12.48 -3.62
N ARG A 68 5.80 12.73 -4.86
CA ARG A 68 5.33 14.05 -5.28
C ARG A 68 3.92 14.27 -4.75
N LEU A 69 3.64 15.48 -4.28
CA LEU A 69 2.34 15.83 -3.70
C LEU A 69 1.19 15.68 -4.71
N GLU A 70 1.46 15.96 -5.99
CA GLU A 70 0.51 15.81 -7.08
C GLU A 70 0.09 14.35 -7.26
N ASP A 71 1.06 13.44 -7.40
CA ASP A 71 0.81 12.00 -7.52
C ASP A 71 0.06 11.46 -6.29
N LEU A 72 0.48 11.87 -5.09
CA LEU A 72 -0.20 11.48 -3.85
C LEU A 72 -1.66 11.94 -3.87
N ARG A 73 -1.93 13.20 -4.23
CA ARG A 73 -3.29 13.73 -4.27
C ARG A 73 -4.15 12.97 -5.29
N GLU A 74 -3.61 12.67 -6.47
CA GLU A 74 -4.31 11.89 -7.49
C GLU A 74 -4.62 10.48 -7.02
N THR A 75 -3.66 9.79 -6.40
CA THR A 75 -3.88 8.46 -5.82
C THR A 75 -4.91 8.51 -4.70
N LEU A 76 -4.84 9.47 -3.78
CA LEU A 76 -5.83 9.60 -2.71
C LEU A 76 -7.22 9.87 -3.28
N ALA A 77 -7.38 10.78 -4.23
CA ALA A 77 -8.67 11.06 -4.87
C ALA A 77 -9.24 9.85 -5.66
N LYS A 78 -8.37 8.96 -6.14
CA LYS A 78 -8.77 7.73 -6.84
C LYS A 78 -9.40 6.69 -5.90
N TYR A 79 -8.95 6.63 -4.64
CA TYR A 79 -9.32 5.56 -3.70
C TYR A 79 -10.16 6.02 -2.51
N LEU A 80 -10.07 7.30 -2.14
CA LEU A 80 -10.92 7.92 -1.13
C LEU A 80 -12.05 8.63 -1.86
N VAL A 81 -13.19 7.95 -1.96
CA VAL A 81 -14.44 8.52 -2.47
C VAL A 81 -15.28 8.93 -1.26
N ASP A 82 -15.91 10.11 -1.33
CA ASP A 82 -16.88 10.56 -0.32
C ASP A 82 -18.08 9.60 -0.19
#